data_AF-A0A435GBF2-F1
#
_entry.id   AF-A0A435GBF2-F1
#
_cell.length_a   1.000
_cell.length_b   1.000
_cell.length_c   1.000
_cell.angle_alpha   90.00
_cell.angle_beta   90.00
_cell.angle_gamma   90.00
#
_symmetry.space_group_name_H-M   'P 1'
#
loop_
_entity.id
_entity.type
_entity.pdbx_description
1 polymer ?
#
loop_
_entity_poly.entity_id
_entity_poly.type
_entity_poly.pdbx_seq_one_letter_code
_entity_poly.pdbx_strand_id
1 'polypeptide(L)'
;MPPGPDQTRDEIANLLAKQDQVDERRNRREEIERQDTLDLSDFTRPLCIENVAGFEATESLFSTILQLCEYVGLQYKDMYGRTRPSMIDPTLRPMLPVPPHSSYPSNHAFQCTSLALVFERFFPQHPATEELHRVAARLAENREWAGLHYESDTAAGKLLAERFLPFLVDACTELMREAQSEWN
;
A
#
# COMPACT_ATOMS: atom_id res chain seq x y z
N MET A 1 12.21 -5.20 12.15
CA MET A 1 12.61 -6.56 11.72
C MET A 1 11.37 -7.42 11.63
N PRO A 2 11.32 -8.43 10.74
CA PRO A 2 10.20 -9.35 10.70
C PRO A 2 10.04 -10.09 12.04
N PRO A 3 8.80 -10.45 12.43
CA PRO A 3 8.56 -11.29 13.60
C PRO A 3 9.26 -12.64 13.58
N GLY A 4 9.44 -13.21 14.77
CA GLY A 4 9.95 -14.57 14.94
C GLY A 4 8.95 -15.67 14.56
N PRO A 5 9.36 -16.95 14.67
CA PRO A 5 8.54 -18.09 14.24
C PRO A 5 7.21 -18.24 14.97
N ASP A 6 7.15 -17.98 16.28
CA ASP A 6 5.92 -18.14 17.06
C ASP A 6 4.86 -17.11 16.63
N GLN A 7 5.23 -15.83 16.53
CA GLN A 7 4.33 -14.80 16.02
C GLN A 7 3.95 -15.07 14.55
N THR A 8 4.87 -15.57 13.72
CA THR A 8 4.55 -15.95 12.34
C THR A 8 3.49 -17.06 12.29
N ARG A 9 3.53 -18.02 13.22
CA ARG A 9 2.51 -19.08 13.34
C ARG A 9 1.15 -18.50 13.71
N ASP A 10 1.11 -17.55 14.64
CA ASP A 10 -0.12 -16.87 15.05
C ASP A 10 -0.72 -16.06 13.90
N GLU A 11 0.11 -15.35 13.13
CA GLU A 11 -0.34 -14.59 11.97
C GLU A 11 -0.87 -15.49 10.83
N ILE A 12 -0.32 -16.71 10.67
CA ILE A 12 -0.89 -17.69 9.73
C ILE A 12 -2.29 -18.11 10.18
N ALA A 13 -2.50 -18.35 11.48
CA ALA A 13 -3.82 -18.66 12.01
C ALA A 13 -4.83 -17.52 11.74
N ASN A 14 -4.41 -16.26 11.87
CA ASN A 14 -5.24 -15.10 11.51
C ASN A 14 -5.60 -15.08 10.02
N LEU A 15 -4.65 -15.39 9.14
CA LEU A 15 -4.90 -15.47 7.69
C LEU A 15 -5.85 -16.62 7.33
N LEU A 16 -5.75 -17.76 8.00
CA LEU A 16 -6.71 -18.86 7.85
C LEU A 16 -8.11 -18.44 8.34
N ALA A 17 -8.20 -17.71 9.45
CA ALA A 17 -9.46 -17.16 9.93
C ALA A 17 -10.07 -16.14 8.95
N LYS A 18 -9.26 -15.31 8.28
CA LYS A 18 -9.71 -14.45 7.16
C LYS A 18 -10.14 -15.31 5.96
N GLN A 19 -9.46 -16.42 5.69
CA GLN A 19 -9.81 -17.37 4.63
C GLN A 19 -11.18 -18.01 4.82
N ASP A 20 -11.50 -18.39 6.05
CA ASP A 20 -12.77 -19.05 6.38
C ASP A 20 -13.97 -18.09 6.38
N GLN A 21 -13.72 -16.78 6.38
CA GLN A 21 -14.74 -15.74 6.20
C GLN A 21 -15.13 -15.62 4.72
N VAL A 22 -15.86 -16.62 4.22
CA VAL A 22 -16.21 -16.77 2.80
C VAL A 22 -16.99 -15.56 2.27
N ASP A 23 -17.95 -15.03 3.03
CA ASP A 23 -18.76 -13.89 2.60
C ASP A 23 -17.92 -12.61 2.46
N GLU A 24 -17.07 -12.31 3.44
CA GLU A 24 -16.19 -11.13 3.37
C GLU A 24 -15.16 -11.26 2.25
N ARG A 25 -14.56 -12.45 2.08
CA ARG A 25 -13.67 -12.71 0.93
C ARG A 25 -14.37 -12.60 -0.40
N ARG A 26 -15.64 -13.00 -0.50
CA ARG A 26 -16.44 -12.80 -1.72
C ARG A 26 -16.69 -11.32 -1.97
N ASN A 27 -17.08 -10.57 -0.94
CA ASN A 27 -17.38 -9.13 -1.06
C ASN A 27 -16.16 -8.30 -1.43
N ARG A 28 -14.96 -8.69 -0.97
CA ARG A 28 -13.69 -8.00 -1.30
C ARG A 28 -13.06 -8.44 -2.63
N ARG A 29 -13.55 -9.50 -3.26
CA ARG A 29 -12.85 -10.15 -4.39
C ARG A 29 -12.60 -9.23 -5.56
N GLU A 30 -13.64 -8.60 -6.09
CA GLU A 30 -13.54 -7.72 -7.26
C GLU A 30 -12.61 -6.53 -6.96
N GLU A 31 -12.69 -5.97 -5.74
CA GLU A 31 -11.82 -4.90 -5.29
C GLU A 31 -10.35 -5.35 -5.24
N ILE A 32 -10.07 -6.50 -4.63
CA ILE A 32 -8.72 -7.08 -4.53
C ILE A 32 -8.14 -7.38 -5.91
N GLU A 33 -8.93 -7.96 -6.81
CA GLU A 33 -8.51 -8.30 -8.18
C GLU A 33 -8.20 -7.05 -9.00
N ARG A 34 -9.03 -6.01 -8.90
CA ARG A 34 -8.76 -4.71 -9.53
C ARG A 34 -7.48 -4.06 -9.00
N GLN A 35 -7.18 -4.29 -7.72
CA GLN A 35 -6.02 -3.71 -7.06
C GLN A 35 -4.74 -4.51 -7.29
N ASP A 36 -4.73 -5.65 -8.00
CA ASP A 36 -3.54 -6.52 -8.12
C ASP A 36 -2.25 -5.71 -8.38
N THR A 37 -2.31 -4.81 -9.36
CA THR A 37 -1.37 -3.70 -9.55
C THR A 37 -1.93 -2.40 -8.97
N LEU A 38 -1.08 -1.60 -8.32
CA LEU A 38 -1.46 -0.24 -7.92
C LEU A 38 -1.81 0.61 -9.14
N ASP A 39 -3.03 1.13 -9.13
CA ASP A 39 -3.55 2.06 -10.13
C ASP A 39 -3.71 3.43 -9.47
N LEU A 40 -3.22 4.48 -10.11
CA LEU A 40 -3.39 5.86 -9.65
C LEU A 40 -4.88 6.23 -9.52
N SER A 41 -5.77 5.57 -10.27
CA SER A 41 -7.21 5.77 -10.18
C SER A 41 -7.80 5.46 -8.80
N ASP A 42 -7.11 4.70 -7.95
CA ASP A 42 -7.49 4.51 -6.54
C ASP A 42 -7.37 5.81 -5.74
N PHE A 43 -6.41 6.69 -6.08
CA PHE A 43 -6.14 7.93 -5.36
C PHE A 43 -6.69 9.17 -6.08
N THR A 44 -6.82 9.15 -7.41
CA THR A 44 -7.37 10.28 -8.17
C THR A 44 -8.91 10.34 -8.13
N ARG A 45 -9.60 9.19 -8.08
CA ARG A 45 -11.08 9.18 -7.95
C ARG A 45 -11.61 9.84 -6.67
N PRO A 46 -11.04 9.59 -5.47
CA PRO A 46 -11.41 10.33 -4.25
C PRO A 46 -11.22 11.85 -4.34
N LEU A 47 -10.39 12.29 -5.29
CA LEU A 47 -10.11 13.69 -5.57
C LEU A 47 -10.99 14.28 -6.69
N CYS A 48 -11.97 13.51 -7.19
CA CYS A 48 -12.81 13.88 -8.35
C CYS A 48 -12.02 14.15 -9.64
N ILE A 49 -10.85 13.52 -9.79
CA ILE A 49 -10.04 13.57 -11.02
C ILE A 49 -10.39 12.34 -11.86
N GLU A 50 -11.31 12.52 -12.82
CA GLU A 50 -11.75 11.44 -13.74
C GLU A 50 -10.85 11.33 -14.97
N ASN A 51 -10.32 12.47 -15.44
CA ASN A 51 -9.31 12.56 -16.49
C ASN A 51 -8.17 13.42 -15.95
N VAL A 52 -6.92 13.04 -16.22
CA VAL A 52 -5.73 13.75 -15.73
C VAL A 52 -5.51 15.12 -16.37
N ALA A 53 -6.38 15.53 -17.30
CA ALA A 53 -6.32 16.83 -17.94
C ALA A 53 -6.49 17.96 -16.90
N GLY A 54 -5.46 18.79 -16.76
CA GLY A 54 -5.39 19.84 -15.73
C GLY A 54 -4.88 19.37 -14.36
N PHE A 55 -4.50 18.10 -14.23
CA PHE A 55 -3.94 17.49 -13.02
C PHE A 55 -2.68 16.64 -13.31
N GLU A 56 -1.97 16.96 -14.40
CA GLU A 56 -0.80 16.22 -14.87
C GLU A 56 0.37 16.25 -13.86
N ALA A 57 0.57 17.36 -13.15
CA ALA A 57 1.59 17.47 -12.10
C ALA A 57 1.18 16.68 -10.85
N THR A 58 -0.10 16.67 -10.49
CA THR A 58 -0.63 15.80 -9.42
C THR A 58 -0.42 14.32 -9.75
N GLU A 59 -0.75 13.90 -10.98
CA GLU A 59 -0.50 12.53 -11.45
C GLU A 59 1.00 12.20 -11.40
N SER A 60 1.84 13.10 -11.90
CA SER A 60 3.30 12.95 -11.92
C SER A 60 3.89 12.82 -10.51
N LEU A 61 3.40 13.62 -9.56
CA LEU A 61 3.76 13.52 -8.16
C LEU A 61 3.41 12.14 -7.59
N PHE A 62 2.16 11.69 -7.77
CA PHE A 62 1.71 10.40 -7.23
C PHE A 62 2.49 9.24 -7.84
N SER A 63 2.66 9.23 -9.16
CA SER A 63 3.46 8.21 -9.86
C SER A 63 4.90 8.17 -9.33
N THR A 64 5.52 9.33 -9.14
CA THR A 64 6.89 9.43 -8.61
C THR A 64 7.00 8.86 -7.20
N ILE A 65 6.06 9.18 -6.31
CA ILE A 65 6.04 8.63 -4.94
C ILE A 65 5.92 7.11 -4.96
N LEU A 66 5.01 6.56 -5.77
CA LEU A 66 4.82 5.12 -5.87
C LEU A 66 6.08 4.39 -6.39
N GLN A 67 6.76 4.98 -7.39
CA GLN A 67 8.00 4.42 -7.96
C GLN A 67 9.17 4.48 -6.96
N LEU A 68 9.35 5.61 -6.26
CA LEU A 68 10.38 5.74 -5.23
C LEU A 68 10.16 4.74 -4.09
N CYS A 69 8.92 4.62 -3.62
CA CYS A 69 8.57 3.66 -2.58
C CYS A 69 8.73 2.22 -3.05
N GLU A 70 8.38 1.91 -4.30
CA GLU A 70 8.58 0.57 -4.89
C GLU A 70 10.05 0.16 -4.76
N TYR A 71 10.94 1.01 -5.27
CA TYR A 71 12.38 0.75 -5.27
C TYR A 71 12.91 0.55 -3.85
N VAL A 72 12.60 1.46 -2.93
CA VAL A 72 13.06 1.40 -1.53
C VAL A 72 12.51 0.17 -0.82
N GLY A 73 11.23 -0.15 -1.00
CA GLY A 73 10.62 -1.31 -0.35
C GLY A 73 11.18 -2.64 -0.85
N LEU A 74 11.54 -2.76 -2.13
CA LEU A 74 12.26 -3.93 -2.65
C LEU A 74 13.63 -4.11 -1.98
N GLN A 75 14.37 -3.03 -1.71
CA GLN A 75 15.64 -3.13 -0.97
C GLN A 75 15.44 -3.70 0.44
N TYR A 76 14.39 -3.28 1.16
CA TYR A 76 14.07 -3.84 2.47
C TYR A 76 13.59 -5.30 2.39
N LYS A 77 12.88 -5.68 1.33
CA LYS A 77 12.48 -7.07 1.09
C LYS A 77 13.66 -8.00 0.90
N ASP A 78 14.66 -7.56 0.14
CA ASP A 78 15.89 -8.31 -0.07
C ASP A 78 16.71 -8.41 1.21
N MET A 79 16.75 -7.33 2.00
CA MET A 79 17.44 -7.31 3.29
C MET A 79 16.85 -8.30 4.30
N TYR A 80 15.52 -8.40 4.40
CA TYR A 80 14.86 -9.21 5.43
C TYR A 80 14.46 -10.62 4.99
N GLY A 81 14.22 -10.86 3.69
CA GLY A 81 14.03 -12.21 3.17
C GLY A 81 12.83 -12.99 3.72
N ARG A 82 11.79 -12.33 4.27
CA ARG A 82 10.68 -13.03 4.95
C ARG A 82 9.86 -13.85 3.95
N THR A 83 9.68 -15.14 4.24
CA THR A 83 8.84 -16.07 3.48
C THR A 83 7.36 -15.68 3.48
N ARG A 84 6.70 -15.74 2.32
CA ARG A 84 5.26 -15.49 2.13
C ARG A 84 4.37 -16.48 2.90
N PRO A 85 3.14 -16.08 3.30
CA PRO A 85 2.23 -16.94 4.05
C PRO A 85 1.99 -18.32 3.41
N SER A 86 1.59 -18.36 2.15
CA SER A 86 1.24 -19.61 1.45
C SER A 86 2.43 -20.54 1.17
N MET A 87 3.66 -20.05 1.34
CA MET A 87 4.87 -20.88 1.28
C MET A 87 5.17 -21.57 2.61
N ILE A 88 4.71 -21.01 3.73
CA ILE A 88 4.80 -21.65 5.05
C ILE A 88 3.62 -22.59 5.26
N ASP A 89 2.41 -22.16 4.93
CA ASP A 89 1.19 -22.98 5.00
C ASP A 89 0.52 -23.09 3.62
N PRO A 90 0.73 -24.20 2.89
CA PRO A 90 0.14 -24.43 1.57
C PRO A 90 -1.40 -24.58 1.55
N THR A 91 -2.06 -24.62 2.71
CA THR A 91 -3.53 -24.67 2.78
C THR A 91 -4.17 -23.28 2.61
N LEU A 92 -3.39 -22.22 2.75
CA LEU A 92 -3.78 -20.87 2.32
C LEU A 92 -3.99 -20.84 0.81
N ARG A 93 -5.08 -20.22 0.40
CA ARG A 93 -5.52 -20.05 -0.99
C ARG A 93 -5.50 -18.56 -1.32
N PRO A 94 -4.37 -18.01 -1.76
CA PRO A 94 -4.28 -16.61 -2.14
C PRO A 94 -5.31 -16.23 -3.21
N MET A 95 -5.82 -14.99 -3.15
CA MET A 95 -6.78 -14.48 -4.14
C MET A 95 -6.10 -13.96 -5.40
N LEU A 96 -4.81 -13.66 -5.30
CA LEU A 96 -3.97 -13.10 -6.34
C LEU A 96 -2.74 -14.00 -6.55
N PRO A 97 -2.07 -13.90 -7.70
CA PRO A 97 -0.76 -14.52 -7.90
C PRO A 97 0.22 -14.12 -6.78
N VAL A 98 0.98 -15.08 -6.24
CA VAL A 98 1.97 -14.81 -5.20
C VAL A 98 3.21 -14.17 -5.86
N PRO A 99 3.60 -12.93 -5.49
CA PRO A 99 4.73 -12.27 -6.14
C PRO A 99 6.08 -12.97 -5.83
N PRO A 100 7.07 -12.90 -6.74
CA PRO A 100 8.33 -13.64 -6.62
C PRO A 100 9.30 -13.07 -5.57
N HIS A 101 8.98 -11.93 -4.97
CA HIS A 101 9.80 -11.30 -3.92
C HIS A 101 9.25 -11.55 -2.51
N SER A 102 10.11 -11.35 -1.51
CA SER A 102 9.82 -11.56 -0.09
C SER A 102 8.64 -10.74 0.45
N SER A 103 8.09 -11.21 1.57
CA SER A 103 6.86 -10.66 2.19
C SER A 103 7.12 -9.35 2.95
N TYR A 104 8.19 -9.23 3.72
CA TYR A 104 8.37 -8.11 4.65
C TYR A 104 9.29 -7.01 4.10
N PRO A 105 8.96 -5.72 4.27
CA PRO A 105 7.63 -5.19 4.66
C PRO A 105 6.65 -5.25 3.48
N SER A 106 5.36 -4.99 3.72
CA SER A 106 4.37 -4.87 2.64
C SER A 106 4.65 -3.61 1.79
N ASN A 107 4.99 -3.80 0.51
CA ASN A 107 5.30 -2.66 -0.37
C ASN A 107 4.07 -1.81 -0.66
N HIS A 108 2.94 -2.46 -0.89
CA HIS A 108 1.66 -1.80 -1.09
C HIS A 108 1.28 -0.93 0.11
N ALA A 109 1.45 -1.44 1.34
CA ALA A 109 1.21 -0.64 2.53
C ALA A 109 2.15 0.57 2.61
N PHE A 110 3.44 0.38 2.31
CA PHE A 110 4.41 1.47 2.27
C PHE A 110 4.07 2.54 1.23
N GLN A 111 3.81 2.13 -0.03
CA GLN A 111 3.45 3.00 -1.14
C GLN A 111 2.18 3.81 -0.86
N CYS A 112 1.08 3.14 -0.49
CA CYS A 112 -0.22 3.77 -0.31
C CYS A 112 -0.21 4.76 0.85
N THR A 113 0.38 4.36 1.99
CA THR A 113 0.48 5.24 3.16
C THR A 113 1.41 6.42 2.89
N SER A 114 2.51 6.21 2.15
CA SER A 114 3.41 7.30 1.77
C SER A 114 2.72 8.34 0.89
N LEU A 115 1.93 7.90 -0.09
CA LEU A 115 1.15 8.80 -0.95
C LEU A 115 0.17 9.64 -0.12
N ALA A 116 -0.62 9.01 0.75
CA ALA A 116 -1.58 9.72 1.60
C ALA A 116 -0.90 10.74 2.55
N LEU A 117 0.23 10.36 3.16
CA LEU A 117 1.00 11.25 4.04
C LEU A 117 1.64 12.42 3.29
N VAL A 118 2.18 12.19 2.09
CA VAL A 118 2.73 13.26 1.25
C VAL A 118 1.63 14.22 0.82
N PHE A 119 0.46 13.71 0.40
CA PHE A 119 -0.68 14.53 0.05
C PHE A 119 -1.13 15.40 1.23
N GLU A 120 -1.33 14.81 2.41
CA GLU A 120 -1.69 15.54 3.63
C GLU A 120 -0.69 16.65 3.98
N ARG A 121 0.61 16.38 3.80
CA ARG A 121 1.67 17.33 4.12
C ARG A 121 1.60 18.58 3.26
N PHE A 122 1.25 18.45 1.98
CA PHE A 122 1.26 19.57 1.03
C PHE A 122 -0.12 20.20 0.78
N PHE A 123 -1.20 19.45 0.99
CA PHE A 123 -2.56 19.97 0.95
C PHE A 123 -3.19 19.87 2.34
N PRO A 124 -2.65 20.63 3.34
CA PRO A 124 -3.16 20.55 4.69
C PRO A 124 -4.63 20.96 4.70
N GLN A 125 -5.47 20.16 5.37
CA GLN A 125 -6.91 20.38 5.50
C GLN A 125 -7.71 20.18 4.19
N HIS A 126 -7.14 19.58 3.15
CA HIS A 126 -7.93 19.22 1.97
C HIS A 126 -9.03 18.22 2.36
N PRO A 127 -10.29 18.41 1.91
CA PRO A 127 -11.42 17.56 2.33
C PRO A 127 -11.23 16.07 2.03
N ALA A 128 -10.46 15.75 0.98
CA ALA A 128 -10.18 14.36 0.59
C ALA A 128 -9.08 13.68 1.42
N THR A 129 -8.36 14.39 2.29
CA THR A 129 -7.23 13.81 3.05
C THR A 129 -7.66 12.60 3.86
N GLU A 130 -8.78 12.68 4.58
CA GLU A 130 -9.29 11.55 5.37
C GLU A 130 -9.63 10.35 4.48
N GLU A 131 -10.22 10.61 3.31
CA GLU A 131 -10.60 9.54 2.38
C GLU A 131 -9.38 8.87 1.74
N LEU A 132 -8.33 9.62 1.38
CA LEU A 132 -7.09 9.04 0.88
C LEU A 132 -6.40 8.15 1.91
N HIS A 133 -6.44 8.51 3.19
CA HIS A 133 -5.95 7.65 4.27
C HIS A 133 -6.77 6.36 4.41
N ARG A 134 -8.10 6.45 4.25
CA ARG A 134 -8.98 5.26 4.25
C ARG A 134 -8.70 4.35 3.06
N VAL A 135 -8.57 4.91 1.86
CA VAL A 135 -8.18 4.18 0.64
C VAL A 135 -6.83 3.49 0.84
N ALA A 136 -5.83 4.21 1.36
CA ALA A 136 -4.52 3.64 1.62
C ALA A 136 -4.57 2.48 2.63
N ALA A 137 -5.33 2.64 3.72
CA ALA A 137 -5.51 1.60 4.72
C ALA A 137 -6.22 0.37 4.13
N ARG A 138 -7.24 0.58 3.30
CA ARG A 138 -8.02 -0.48 2.64
C ARG A 138 -7.16 -1.28 1.65
N LEU A 139 -6.41 -0.61 0.79
CA LEU A 139 -5.46 -1.23 -0.15
C LEU A 139 -4.43 -2.10 0.57
N ALA A 140 -3.90 -1.60 1.68
CA ALA A 140 -2.93 -2.32 2.50
C ALA A 140 -3.54 -3.58 3.14
N GLU A 141 -4.70 -3.44 3.79
CA GLU A 141 -5.43 -4.54 4.44
C GLU A 141 -5.86 -5.62 3.42
N ASN A 142 -6.25 -5.20 2.21
CA ASN A 142 -6.66 -6.11 1.16
C ASN A 142 -5.57 -7.10 0.75
N ARG A 143 -4.29 -6.82 1.02
CA ARG A 143 -3.21 -7.80 0.82
C ARG A 143 -3.17 -8.92 1.85
N GLU A 144 -3.65 -8.66 3.06
CA GLU A 144 -3.86 -9.69 4.07
C GLU A 144 -5.07 -10.55 3.71
N TRP A 145 -6.19 -9.91 3.31
CA TRP A 145 -7.39 -10.61 2.83
C TRP A 145 -7.12 -11.45 1.58
N ALA A 146 -6.22 -11.00 0.72
CA ALA A 146 -5.74 -11.76 -0.43
C ALA A 146 -4.78 -12.90 -0.06
N GLY A 147 -4.34 -13.02 1.21
CA GLY A 147 -3.41 -14.04 1.68
C GLY A 147 -1.95 -13.81 1.31
N LEU A 148 -1.56 -12.59 0.93
CA LEU A 148 -0.23 -12.27 0.41
C LEU A 148 0.75 -11.73 1.46
N HIS A 149 0.22 -11.08 2.50
CA HIS A 149 0.99 -10.41 3.55
C HIS A 149 0.43 -10.76 4.93
N TYR A 150 1.33 -10.80 5.92
CA TYR A 150 0.95 -10.87 7.33
C TYR A 150 0.57 -9.47 7.85
N GLU A 151 -0.20 -9.40 8.92
CA GLU A 151 -0.57 -8.13 9.58
C GLU A 151 0.67 -7.29 9.96
N SER A 152 1.74 -7.93 10.42
CA SER A 152 3.02 -7.27 10.72
C SER A 152 3.77 -6.76 9.50
N ASP A 153 3.59 -7.35 8.31
CA ASP A 153 4.16 -6.81 7.06
C ASP A 153 3.47 -5.48 6.72
N THR A 154 2.14 -5.44 6.87
CA THR A 154 1.33 -4.24 6.66
C THR A 154 1.71 -3.16 7.65
N ALA A 155 1.76 -3.49 8.94
CA ALA A 155 2.16 -2.56 10.00
C ALA A 155 3.58 -2.00 9.76
N ALA A 156 4.52 -2.85 9.35
CA ALA A 156 5.87 -2.42 9.02
C ALA A 156 5.93 -1.51 7.78
N GLY A 157 5.10 -1.75 6.77
CA GLY A 157 5.00 -0.86 5.61
C GLY A 157 4.49 0.53 5.99
N LYS A 158 3.44 0.61 6.82
CA LYS A 158 2.91 1.88 7.36
C LYS A 158 3.95 2.63 8.20
N LEU A 159 4.63 1.93 9.11
CA LEU A 159 5.70 2.52 9.92
C LEU A 159 6.89 3.00 9.06
N LEU A 160 7.22 2.27 7.99
CA LEU A 160 8.24 2.70 7.05
C LEU A 160 7.82 3.99 6.33
N ALA A 161 6.56 4.12 5.92
CA ALA A 161 6.02 5.34 5.31
C ALA A 161 6.20 6.56 6.22
N GLU A 162 5.79 6.45 7.49
CA GLU A 162 5.95 7.53 8.48
C GLU A 162 7.42 7.96 8.64
N ARG A 163 8.34 6.99 8.70
CA ARG A 163 9.78 7.26 8.85
C ARG A 163 10.42 7.80 7.57
N PHE A 164 9.90 7.42 6.42
CA PHE A 164 10.45 7.79 5.11
C PHE A 164 9.88 9.12 4.59
N LEU A 165 8.78 9.60 5.17
CA LEU A 165 8.10 10.82 4.77
C LEU A 165 9.02 12.05 4.61
N PRO A 166 9.96 12.37 5.53
CA PRO A 166 10.84 13.52 5.34
C PRO A 166 11.66 13.44 4.05
N PHE A 167 12.16 12.24 3.70
CA PHE A 167 12.94 12.05 2.48
C PHE A 167 12.08 12.16 1.22
N LEU A 168 10.83 11.68 1.28
CA LEU A 168 9.87 11.85 0.19
C LEU A 168 9.48 13.31 -0.02
N VAL A 169 9.30 14.07 1.07
CA VAL A 169 9.02 15.51 1.00
C VAL A 169 10.20 16.25 0.36
N ASP A 170 11.42 15.95 0.80
CA ASP A 170 12.63 16.58 0.26
C ASP A 170 12.82 16.25 -1.24
N ALA A 171 12.68 14.99 -1.63
CA ALA A 171 12.77 14.56 -3.04
C ALA A 171 11.60 15.09 -3.89
N CYS A 172 10.41 15.14 -3.28
CA CYS A 172 9.12 15.60 -3.79
C CYS A 172 9.00 17.09 -4.12
N THR A 173 9.82 17.94 -3.49
CA THR A 173 9.46 19.35 -3.22
C THR A 173 8.99 20.12 -4.46
N GLU A 174 9.69 20.03 -5.59
CA GLU A 174 9.29 20.77 -6.80
C GLU A 174 8.00 20.21 -7.44
N LEU A 175 7.88 18.89 -7.56
CA LEU A 175 6.66 18.24 -8.07
C LEU A 175 5.43 18.59 -7.20
N MET A 176 5.63 18.71 -5.90
CA MET A 176 4.56 19.07 -5.00
C MET A 176 4.11 20.53 -5.17
N ARG A 177 5.03 21.46 -5.49
CA ARG A 177 4.69 22.85 -5.82
C ARG A 177 3.95 22.95 -7.15
N GLU A 178 4.37 22.18 -8.14
CA GLU A 178 3.70 22.11 -9.45
C GLU A 178 2.29 21.55 -9.28
N ALA A 179 2.13 20.42 -8.58
CA ALA A 179 0.83 19.86 -8.25
C ALA A 179 -0.05 20.89 -7.53
N GLN A 180 0.45 21.57 -6.50
CA GLN A 180 -0.31 22.61 -5.79
C GLN A 180 -0.85 23.72 -6.71
N SER A 181 -0.12 24.08 -7.77
CA SER A 181 -0.56 25.12 -8.70
C SER A 181 -1.82 24.75 -9.49
N GLU A 182 -2.11 23.47 -9.64
CA GLU A 182 -3.32 22.95 -10.34
C GLU A 182 -4.59 23.13 -9.50
N TRP A 183 -4.45 23.28 -8.18
CA TRP A 183 -5.57 23.36 -7.24
C TRP A 183 -5.92 24.80 -6.82
N ASN A 184 -5.28 25.80 -7.44
CA ASN A 184 -5.49 27.23 -7.16
C ASN A 184 -6.33 27.94 -8.24
#